data_AF-A0A924W7W7-F1
#
_entry.id   AF-A0A924W7W7-F1
#
_cell.length_a   1.000
_cell.length_b   1.000
_cell.length_c   1.000
_cell.angle_alpha   90.00
_cell.angle_beta   90.00
_cell.angle_gamma   90.00
#
_symmetry.space_group_name_H-M   'P 1'
#
loop_
_entity.id
_entity.type
_entity.pdbx_description
1 polymer ?
#
loop_
_entity_poly.entity_id
_entity_poly.type
_entity_poly.pdbx_seq_one_letter_code
_entity_poly.pdbx_strand_id
1 'polypeptide(L)'
;MNHIVALSLTMAACMGLSGCSSDESLGVFRIDDSMLRPVPDNPHGVEQWSGTVVIGQGIVEPATFEVQQNGNGHLRICGQLFGVYDSHKDLDLFDPHCLHMTFVDLDHDGYRDLVLHGEIIETDDDDVFIRRLPLLLVYRYVVDGGKFESMPALKDGVAHGPSMLFE
;
A
#
# COMPACT_ATOMS: atom_id res chain seq x y z
N MET A 1 13.55 29.79 -11.79
CA MET A 1 14.67 28.84 -11.67
C MET A 1 14.11 27.60 -11.01
N ASN A 2 13.79 26.58 -11.81
CA ASN A 2 13.14 25.37 -11.33
C ASN A 2 14.20 24.30 -11.12
N HIS A 3 14.45 23.94 -9.87
CA HIS A 3 15.25 22.77 -9.53
C HIS A 3 14.35 21.53 -9.64
N ILE A 4 14.57 20.74 -10.68
CA ILE A 4 14.01 19.39 -10.79
C ILE A 4 14.92 18.48 -9.96
N VAL A 5 14.42 17.98 -8.84
CA VAL A 5 15.09 16.93 -8.05
C VAL A 5 14.68 15.60 -8.67
N ALA A 6 15.63 14.94 -9.36
CA ALA A 6 15.45 13.59 -9.86
C ALA A 6 15.73 12.60 -8.70
N LEU A 7 14.69 11.89 -8.25
CA LEU A 7 14.87 10.71 -7.39
C LEU A 7 15.40 9.57 -8.27
N SER A 8 16.69 9.29 -8.13
CA SER A 8 17.35 8.13 -8.75
C SER A 8 17.12 6.91 -7.86
N LEU A 9 16.21 6.03 -8.27
CA LEU A 9 16.02 4.73 -7.65
C LEU A 9 17.08 3.77 -8.24
N THR A 10 18.15 3.49 -7.49
CA THR A 10 19.18 2.53 -7.91
C THR A 10 18.81 1.16 -7.35
N MET A 11 18.22 0.28 -8.16
CA MET A 11 18.06 -1.14 -7.79
C MET A 11 19.37 -1.88 -8.07
N ALA A 12 20.05 -2.29 -7.00
CA ALA A 12 21.19 -3.19 -7.07
C ALA A 12 20.69 -4.64 -7.18
N ALA A 13 20.96 -5.28 -8.31
CA ALA A 13 20.70 -6.71 -8.50
C ALA A 13 21.76 -7.53 -7.76
N CYS A 14 21.37 -8.22 -6.69
CA CYS A 14 22.18 -9.25 -6.06
C CYS A 14 21.71 -10.63 -6.54
N MET A 15 22.46 -11.23 -7.48
CA MET A 15 22.40 -12.66 -7.73
C MET A 15 23.35 -13.37 -6.76
N GLY A 16 22.81 -14.27 -5.92
CA GLY A 16 23.59 -15.08 -4.99
C GLY A 16 22.77 -16.25 -4.45
N LEU A 17 23.19 -17.46 -4.80
CA LEU A 17 22.57 -18.76 -4.55
C LEU A 17 22.55 -19.17 -3.07
N SER A 18 21.57 -20.04 -2.76
CA SER A 18 21.58 -21.11 -1.75
C SER A 18 21.26 -20.77 -0.28
N GLY A 19 20.11 -21.27 0.18
CA GLY A 19 19.85 -21.53 1.60
C GLY A 19 18.37 -21.50 1.97
N CYS A 20 17.63 -22.58 1.70
CA CYS A 20 16.30 -22.78 2.27
C CYS A 20 16.42 -22.94 3.79
N SER A 21 15.98 -21.93 4.54
CA SER A 21 15.54 -22.07 5.92
C SER A 21 14.28 -21.23 6.05
N SER A 22 13.17 -21.94 6.18
CA SER A 22 11.82 -21.44 6.42
C SER A 22 11.78 -20.64 7.72
N ASP A 23 11.94 -19.33 7.60
CA ASP A 23 11.51 -18.32 8.56
C ASP A 23 11.33 -17.00 7.79
N GLU A 24 10.50 -17.03 6.74
CA GLU A 24 10.00 -15.81 6.10
C GLU A 24 8.95 -15.20 7.02
N SER A 25 9.42 -14.55 8.08
CA SER A 25 8.62 -13.61 8.85
C SER A 25 8.22 -12.48 7.91
N LEU A 26 7.07 -12.60 7.22
CA LEU A 26 6.40 -11.54 6.42
C LEU A 26 7.35 -10.40 6.02
N GLY A 27 8.38 -10.71 5.23
CA GLY A 27 9.57 -9.87 5.07
C GLY A 27 9.35 -8.59 4.27
N VAL A 28 8.10 -8.27 3.94
CA VAL A 28 7.75 -7.14 3.07
C VAL A 28 6.50 -6.39 3.51
N PHE A 29 6.27 -6.30 4.81
CA PHE A 29 5.33 -5.32 5.35
C PHE A 29 6.10 -4.14 5.92
N ARG A 30 6.27 -3.07 5.12
CA ARG A 30 6.75 -1.77 5.60
C ARG A 30 5.64 -0.74 5.49
N ILE A 31 4.64 -0.86 6.35
CA ILE A 31 4.16 0.36 7.00
C ILE A 31 5.35 0.82 7.83
N ASP A 32 5.78 2.08 7.74
CA ASP A 32 6.83 2.63 8.61
C ASP A 32 6.70 1.99 10.01
N ASP A 33 7.65 1.11 10.37
CA ASP A 33 7.51 -0.12 11.22
C ASP A 33 6.95 0.11 12.64
N SER A 34 6.57 1.35 12.97
CA SER A 34 6.12 1.82 14.26
C SER A 34 4.61 2.07 14.39
N MET A 35 3.83 2.14 13.29
CA MET A 35 2.45 2.64 13.38
C MET A 35 1.41 1.57 13.72
N LEU A 36 1.50 0.37 13.15
CA LEU A 36 0.56 -0.72 13.41
C LEU A 36 1.23 -1.86 14.17
N ARG A 37 0.47 -2.51 15.05
CA ARG A 37 0.90 -3.66 15.84
C ARG A 37 -0.04 -4.83 15.62
N PRO A 38 0.47 -6.07 15.58
CA PRO A 38 -0.38 -7.23 15.45
C PRO A 38 -1.39 -7.26 16.59
N VAL A 39 -2.63 -7.58 16.27
CA VAL A 39 -3.72 -7.78 17.24
C VAL A 39 -3.74 -9.27 17.58
N PRO A 40 -3.36 -9.68 18.81
CA PRO A 40 -3.40 -11.07 19.21
C PRO A 40 -4.85 -11.60 19.20
N ASP A 41 -5.00 -12.90 18.94
CA ASP A 41 -6.25 -13.64 19.14
C ASP A 41 -7.47 -13.10 18.36
N ASN A 42 -7.33 -12.86 17.05
CA ASN A 42 -8.50 -12.60 16.22
C ASN A 42 -9.29 -13.91 15.97
N PRO A 43 -10.50 -14.07 16.53
CA PRO A 43 -11.24 -15.34 16.51
C PRO A 43 -11.75 -15.75 15.12
N HIS A 44 -11.57 -14.90 14.11
CA HIS A 44 -12.08 -15.11 12.75
C HIS A 44 -11.02 -15.62 11.76
N GLY A 45 -9.80 -15.91 12.22
CA GLY A 45 -8.71 -16.36 11.34
C GLY A 45 -8.30 -15.30 10.31
N VAL A 46 -8.48 -14.03 10.67
CA VAL A 46 -8.01 -12.86 9.93
C VAL A 46 -6.74 -12.37 10.62
N GLU A 47 -5.67 -12.20 9.86
CA GLU A 47 -4.47 -11.55 10.38
C GLU A 47 -4.73 -10.05 10.43
N GLN A 48 -4.51 -9.43 11.59
CA GLN A 48 -4.88 -8.03 11.80
C GLN A 48 -3.77 -7.29 12.53
N TRP A 49 -3.54 -6.07 12.09
CA TRP A 49 -2.67 -5.09 12.72
C TRP A 49 -3.45 -3.81 12.98
N SER A 50 -3.21 -3.15 14.11
CA SER A 50 -3.90 -1.92 14.49
C SER A 50 -2.97 -0.93 15.17
N GLY A 51 -3.31 0.34 15.08
CA GLY A 51 -2.57 1.41 15.73
C GLY A 51 -3.13 2.77 15.38
N THR A 52 -2.30 3.81 15.49
CA THR A 52 -2.72 5.18 15.20
C THR A 52 -1.73 5.85 14.24
N VAL A 53 -2.29 6.69 13.36
CA VAL A 53 -1.53 7.47 12.39
C VAL A 53 -1.75 8.95 12.70
N VAL A 54 -0.67 9.71 12.79
CA VAL A 54 -0.73 11.16 12.89
C VAL A 54 -0.93 11.73 11.50
N ILE A 55 -2.09 12.33 11.25
CA ILE A 55 -2.41 12.98 9.97
C ILE A 55 -1.80 14.38 9.95
N GLY A 56 -2.04 15.20 10.97
CA GLY A 56 -1.55 16.58 10.98
C GLY A 56 -2.25 17.43 12.03
N GLN A 57 -1.59 18.48 12.52
CA GLN A 57 -2.16 19.48 13.43
C GLN A 57 -2.93 18.91 14.65
N GLY A 58 -2.47 17.78 15.20
CA GLY A 58 -3.11 17.12 16.35
C GLY A 58 -4.21 16.12 15.99
N ILE A 59 -4.53 15.94 14.70
CA ILE A 59 -5.39 14.87 14.19
C ILE A 59 -4.60 13.56 14.23
N VAL A 60 -5.15 12.60 14.97
CA VAL A 60 -4.62 11.25 15.13
C VAL A 60 -5.75 10.28 14.87
N GLU A 61 -5.59 9.45 13.84
CA GLU A 61 -6.64 8.56 13.36
C GLU A 61 -6.29 7.10 13.68
N PRO A 62 -7.24 6.29 14.15
CA PRO A 62 -7.03 4.85 14.23
C PRO A 62 -6.88 4.28 12.82
N ALA A 63 -5.93 3.37 12.67
CA ALA A 63 -5.70 2.64 11.45
C ALA A 63 -5.67 1.14 11.75
N THR A 64 -6.28 0.37 10.85
CA THR A 64 -6.35 -1.09 10.95
C THR A 64 -5.99 -1.68 9.59
N PHE A 65 -5.06 -2.63 9.57
CA PHE A 65 -4.77 -3.44 8.40
C PHE A 65 -5.23 -4.87 8.67
N GLU A 66 -5.96 -5.46 7.73
CA GLU A 66 -6.50 -6.81 7.85
C GLU A 66 -6.19 -7.60 6.59
N VAL A 67 -5.73 -8.85 6.75
CA VAL A 67 -5.59 -9.83 5.67
C VAL A 67 -6.61 -10.94 5.90
N GLN A 68 -7.50 -11.10 4.92
CA GLN A 68 -8.57 -12.08 4.93
C GLN A 68 -8.04 -13.46 4.48
N GLN A 69 -8.82 -14.51 4.77
CA GLN A 69 -8.46 -15.89 4.39
C GLN A 69 -8.36 -16.12 2.88
N ASN A 70 -8.99 -15.25 2.08
CA ASN A 70 -8.90 -15.26 0.62
C ASN A 70 -7.70 -14.45 0.09
N GLY A 71 -6.69 -14.17 0.92
CA GLY A 71 -5.46 -13.50 0.49
C GLY A 71 -5.60 -12.03 0.10
N ASN A 72 -6.78 -11.42 0.29
CA ASN A 72 -6.98 -9.99 0.09
C ASN A 72 -6.79 -9.26 1.40
N GLY A 73 -6.22 -8.05 1.36
CA GLY A 73 -6.05 -7.24 2.55
C GLY A 73 -6.27 -5.76 2.33
N HIS A 74 -6.74 -5.14 3.40
CA HIS A 74 -7.33 -3.81 3.35
C HIS A 74 -6.77 -2.95 4.49
N LEU A 75 -6.45 -1.70 4.18
CA LEU A 75 -6.22 -0.66 5.16
C LEU A 75 -7.53 0.07 5.44
N ARG A 76 -7.90 0.19 6.71
CA ARG A 76 -8.97 1.05 7.20
C ARG A 76 -8.38 2.24 7.95
N ILE A 77 -8.68 3.45 7.53
CA ILE A 77 -8.26 4.71 8.18
C ILE A 77 -9.24 5.82 7.81
N CYS A 78 -9.50 6.78 8.72
CA CYS A 78 -10.47 7.87 8.49
C CYS A 78 -11.87 7.36 8.06
N GLY A 79 -12.27 6.18 8.54
CA GLY A 79 -13.52 5.51 8.13
C GLY A 79 -13.54 4.95 6.71
N GLN A 80 -12.46 5.11 5.93
CA GLN A 80 -12.34 4.62 4.56
C GLN A 80 -11.61 3.28 4.50
N LEU A 81 -11.82 2.54 3.41
CA LEU A 81 -11.21 1.24 3.15
C LEU A 81 -10.40 1.30 1.86
N PHE A 82 -9.15 0.84 1.89
CA PHE A 82 -8.24 0.80 0.76
C PHE A 82 -7.77 -0.63 0.55
N GLY A 83 -7.93 -1.19 -0.66
CA GLY A 83 -7.25 -2.42 -1.03
C GLY A 83 -5.75 -2.15 -1.10
N VAL A 84 -4.95 -2.88 -0.32
CA VAL A 84 -3.49 -2.66 -0.27
C VAL A 84 -2.70 -3.96 -0.26
N TYR A 85 -3.38 -5.11 -0.22
CA TYR A 85 -2.75 -6.41 -0.22
C TYR A 85 -3.55 -7.36 -1.11
N ASP A 86 -2.85 -8.07 -1.97
CA ASP A 86 -3.39 -9.12 -2.81
C ASP A 86 -2.31 -10.19 -3.03
N SER A 87 -2.50 -11.34 -2.39
CA SER A 87 -1.64 -12.51 -2.54
C SER A 87 -2.32 -13.63 -3.32
N HIS A 88 -3.51 -13.39 -3.87
CA HIS A 88 -4.15 -14.38 -4.72
C HIS A 88 -3.52 -14.35 -6.11
N LYS A 89 -3.44 -15.54 -6.73
CA LYS A 89 -3.08 -15.67 -8.14
C LYS A 89 -4.34 -15.57 -8.98
N ASP A 90 -5.01 -14.43 -8.89
CA ASP A 90 -5.91 -14.04 -9.95
C ASP A 90 -5.14 -13.18 -10.96
N LEU A 91 -5.85 -12.63 -11.95
CA LEU A 91 -5.26 -11.97 -13.12
C LEU A 91 -4.28 -10.84 -12.75
N ASP A 92 -4.39 -10.24 -11.56
CA ASP A 92 -3.57 -9.10 -11.14
C ASP A 92 -3.18 -9.22 -9.65
N LEU A 93 -1.90 -9.46 -9.34
CA LEU A 93 -1.40 -9.52 -7.96
C LEU A 93 -0.42 -8.38 -7.65
N PHE A 94 -0.40 -7.90 -6.41
CA PHE A 94 0.63 -6.94 -5.99
C PHE A 94 1.98 -7.66 -5.84
N ASP A 95 3.08 -7.02 -6.22
CA ASP A 95 4.44 -7.52 -5.95
C ASP A 95 5.07 -6.69 -4.81
N PRO A 96 5.41 -7.28 -3.66
CA PRO A 96 5.36 -8.71 -3.28
C PRO A 96 4.17 -9.02 -2.35
N HIS A 97 2.96 -8.88 -2.88
CA HIS A 97 1.64 -9.06 -2.27
C HIS A 97 1.09 -7.87 -1.48
N CYS A 98 1.90 -6.84 -1.23
CA CYS A 98 1.46 -5.65 -0.52
C CYS A 98 1.95 -4.38 -1.23
N LEU A 99 1.07 -3.39 -1.36
CA LEU A 99 1.46 -2.04 -1.73
C LEU A 99 2.19 -1.37 -0.56
N HIS A 100 3.22 -0.61 -0.87
CA HIS A 100 3.88 0.26 0.08
C HIS A 100 2.98 1.45 0.40
N MET A 101 2.85 1.76 1.69
CA MET A 101 2.02 2.84 2.21
C MET A 101 2.90 3.91 2.85
N THR A 102 2.79 5.15 2.40
CA THR A 102 3.52 6.29 2.96
C THR A 102 2.57 7.43 3.29
N PHE A 103 2.72 8.02 4.47
CA PHE A 103 2.00 9.24 4.85
C PHE A 103 2.94 10.44 4.73
N VAL A 104 2.65 11.37 3.82
CA VAL A 104 3.52 12.51 3.51
C VAL A 104 2.69 13.75 3.21
N ASP A 105 3.09 14.90 3.75
CA ASP A 105 2.49 16.20 3.43
C ASP A 105 3.03 16.69 2.08
N LEU A 106 2.23 16.55 1.00
CA LEU A 106 2.69 16.79 -0.37
C LEU A 106 2.63 18.27 -0.77
N ASP A 107 1.72 19.05 -0.19
CA ASP A 107 1.49 20.45 -0.56
C ASP A 107 1.78 21.46 0.56
N HIS A 108 2.35 20.98 1.66
CA HIS A 108 2.74 21.77 2.84
C HIS A 108 1.56 22.43 3.56
N ASP A 109 0.37 21.81 3.52
CA ASP A 109 -0.81 22.28 4.27
C ASP A 109 -0.81 21.84 5.74
N GLY A 110 0.19 21.03 6.14
CA GLY A 110 0.37 20.54 7.50
C GLY A 110 -0.41 19.26 7.80
N TYR A 111 -1.04 18.65 6.79
CA TYR A 111 -1.69 17.35 6.85
C TYR A 111 -0.98 16.36 5.91
N ARG A 112 -0.88 15.10 6.35
CA ARG A 112 -0.24 14.04 5.58
C ARG A 112 -1.25 13.38 4.67
N ASP A 113 -0.89 13.31 3.41
CA ASP A 113 -1.57 12.57 2.35
C ASP A 113 -1.16 11.10 2.37
N LEU A 114 -2.03 10.23 1.86
CA LEU A 114 -1.76 8.81 1.72
C LEU A 114 -1.22 8.52 0.32
N VAL A 115 -0.02 7.98 0.25
CA VAL A 115 0.60 7.50 -0.99
C VAL A 115 0.71 5.98 -0.94
N LEU A 116 0.07 5.32 -1.90
CA LEU A 116 0.21 3.89 -2.15
C LEU A 116 1.05 3.67 -3.39
N HIS A 117 2.09 2.85 -3.31
CA HIS A 117 2.92 2.55 -4.46
C HIS A 117 3.46 1.13 -4.47
N GLY A 118 3.76 0.62 -5.66
CA GLY A 118 4.27 -0.74 -5.84
C GLY A 118 4.23 -1.15 -7.30
N GLU A 119 4.19 -2.46 -7.52
CA GLU A 119 3.98 -3.04 -8.84
C GLU A 119 2.78 -3.99 -8.82
N ILE A 120 2.01 -4.00 -9.90
CA ILE A 120 1.03 -5.04 -10.20
C ILE A 120 1.70 -6.00 -11.18
N ILE A 121 1.64 -7.29 -10.91
CA ILE A 121 1.97 -8.36 -11.84
C ILE A 121 0.66 -8.80 -12.48
N GLU A 122 0.54 -8.63 -13.80
CA GLU A 122 -0.58 -9.18 -14.55
C GLU A 122 -0.21 -10.59 -15.06
N THR A 123 -1.13 -11.55 -14.88
CA THR A 123 -1.05 -12.92 -15.39
C THR A 123 -2.26 -13.26 -16.25
N ASP A 124 -2.15 -14.27 -17.09
CA ASP A 124 -3.32 -14.85 -17.77
C ASP A 124 -4.02 -15.92 -16.90
N ASP A 125 -5.06 -16.54 -17.45
CA ASP A 125 -5.84 -17.59 -16.78
C ASP A 125 -5.01 -18.86 -16.45
N ASP A 126 -3.83 -19.03 -17.05
CA ASP A 126 -2.90 -20.15 -16.85
C ASP A 126 -1.71 -19.76 -15.93
N ASP A 127 -1.84 -18.68 -15.15
CA ASP A 127 -0.78 -18.08 -14.30
C ASP A 127 0.47 -17.65 -15.08
N VAL A 128 0.38 -17.46 -16.41
CA VAL A 128 1.53 -17.03 -17.21
C VAL A 128 1.73 -15.53 -17.01
N PHE A 129 2.94 -15.18 -16.60
CA PHE A 129 3.36 -13.78 -16.50
C PHE A 129 3.16 -13.04 -17.84
N ILE A 130 2.36 -11.98 -17.81
CA ILE A 130 2.16 -11.08 -18.95
C ILE A 130 3.12 -9.90 -18.85
N ARG A 131 3.04 -9.13 -17.77
CA ARG A 131 3.85 -7.91 -17.54
C ARG A 131 3.83 -7.45 -16.09
N ARG A 132 4.68 -6.45 -15.80
CA ARG A 132 4.65 -5.65 -14.57
C ARG A 132 4.21 -4.23 -14.87
N LEU A 133 3.32 -3.70 -14.05
CA LEU A 133 2.85 -2.34 -14.14
C LEU A 133 3.18 -1.58 -12.85
N PRO A 134 3.87 -0.44 -12.92
CA PRO A 134 4.04 0.41 -11.74
C PRO A 134 2.69 0.99 -11.33
N LEU A 135 2.38 0.91 -10.03
CA LEU A 135 1.20 1.51 -9.43
C LEU A 135 1.62 2.68 -8.53
N LEU A 136 0.94 3.81 -8.70
CA LEU A 136 1.02 4.96 -7.80
C LEU A 136 -0.38 5.54 -7.62
N LEU A 137 -0.92 5.43 -6.41
CA LEU A 137 -2.17 6.04 -6.01
C LEU A 137 -1.87 7.09 -4.94
N VAL A 138 -2.39 8.29 -5.13
CA VAL A 138 -2.18 9.40 -4.20
C VAL A 138 -3.54 9.89 -3.75
N TYR A 139 -3.72 9.99 -2.44
CA TYR A 139 -4.94 10.49 -1.84
C TYR A 139 -4.62 11.66 -0.93
N ARG A 140 -5.21 12.81 -1.24
CA ARG A 140 -5.08 14.03 -0.46
C ARG A 140 -5.97 13.97 0.77
N TYR A 141 -5.47 14.36 1.94
CA TYR A 141 -6.32 14.54 3.11
C TYR A 141 -7.14 15.85 3.01
N VAL A 142 -8.45 15.77 3.22
CA VAL A 142 -9.39 16.90 3.18
C VAL A 142 -9.96 17.12 4.57
N VAL A 143 -9.52 18.20 5.22
CA VAL A 143 -9.82 18.53 6.62
C VAL A 143 -11.32 18.65 6.88
N ASP A 144 -12.04 19.38 6.02
CA ASP A 144 -13.49 19.62 6.19
C ASP A 144 -14.33 18.33 6.14
N GLY A 145 -13.78 17.28 5.51
CA GLY A 145 -14.42 15.96 5.42
C GLY A 145 -13.83 14.90 6.34
N GLY A 146 -12.68 15.17 6.98
CA GLY A 146 -11.94 14.18 7.77
C GLY A 146 -11.59 12.92 6.98
N LYS A 147 -11.30 13.05 5.68
CA LYS A 147 -11.19 11.92 4.75
C LYS A 147 -10.11 12.17 3.70
N PHE A 148 -9.70 11.11 3.04
CA PHE A 148 -8.82 11.11 1.89
C PHE A 148 -9.62 11.18 0.58
N GLU A 149 -9.21 12.04 -0.34
CA GLU A 149 -9.76 12.15 -1.70
C GLU A 149 -8.70 11.77 -2.72
N SER A 150 -9.05 10.93 -3.69
CA SER A 150 -8.12 10.54 -4.75
C SER A 150 -7.66 11.78 -5.51
N MET A 151 -6.36 11.98 -5.59
CA MET A 151 -5.80 12.96 -6.50
C MET A 151 -5.83 12.39 -7.92
N PRO A 152 -6.13 13.21 -8.94
CA PRO A 152 -5.89 12.83 -10.32
C PRO A 152 -4.44 12.35 -10.45
N ALA A 153 -4.22 11.21 -11.12
CA ALA A 153 -2.90 10.63 -11.27
C ALA A 153 -1.91 11.71 -11.74
N LEU A 154 -0.76 11.80 -11.07
CA LEU A 154 0.26 12.82 -11.33
C LEU A 154 0.91 12.74 -12.73
N LYS A 155 0.46 11.82 -13.62
CA LYS A 155 0.75 11.80 -15.07
C LYS A 155 -0.06 10.74 -15.83
N ASP A 156 -0.38 11.04 -17.09
CA ASP A 156 -0.79 10.07 -18.11
C ASP A 156 0.27 8.97 -18.28
N GLY A 157 -0.16 7.70 -18.28
CA GLY A 157 0.70 6.54 -18.51
C GLY A 157 0.90 5.60 -17.32
N VAL A 158 0.39 5.96 -16.13
CA VAL A 158 0.20 5.02 -15.02
C VAL A 158 -1.11 4.28 -15.28
N ALA A 159 -1.07 2.94 -15.28
CA ALA A 159 -2.29 2.16 -15.40
C ALA A 159 -3.23 2.56 -14.26
N HIS A 160 -4.47 2.89 -14.61
CA HIS A 160 -5.53 2.94 -13.61
C HIS A 160 -5.65 1.51 -13.08
N GLY A 161 -5.21 1.28 -11.84
CA GLY A 161 -5.49 0.01 -11.17
C GLY A 161 -7.00 -0.27 -11.24
N PRO A 162 -7.41 -1.55 -11.15
CA PRO A 162 -8.82 -1.89 -11.06
C PRO A 162 -9.50 -0.99 -10.02
N SER A 163 -10.69 -0.49 -10.32
CA SER A 163 -11.42 0.46 -9.46
C SER A 163 -11.52 -0.07 -8.03
N MET A 164 -10.61 0.35 -7.15
CA MET A 164 -10.46 -0.16 -5.78
C MET A 164 -11.35 0.56 -4.75
N LEU A 165 -12.31 1.36 -5.22
CA LEU A 165 -13.37 1.90 -4.39
C LEU A 165 -14.57 0.96 -4.49
N PHE A 166 -14.74 0.10 -3.48
CA PHE A 166 -16.03 -0.52 -3.21
C PHE A 166 -16.90 0.55 -2.51
N GLU A 167 -18.03 0.91 -3.12
CA GLU A 167 -19.09 1.72 -2.49
C GLU A 167 -19.75 0.99 -1.30
#